data_AF-U5BXE2-F1
#
_entry.id   AF-U5BXE2-F1
#
_cell.length_a   1.000
_cell.length_b   1.000
_cell.length_c   1.000
_cell.angle_alpha   90.00
_cell.angle_beta   90.00
_cell.angle_gamma   90.00
#
_symmetry.space_group_name_H-M   'P 1'
#
loop_
_entity.id
_entity.type
_entity.pdbx_description
1 polymer ?
#
loop_
_entity_poly.entity_id
_entity_poly.type
_entity_poly.pdbx_seq_one_letter_code
_entity_poly.pdbx_strand_id
1 'polypeptide(L)'
;MLKKIFSEGKSRRHFLKSSSLLGGLAFLAPVANAFGKSKKSIELANNLGELRFVHTAGLKGQSGPTLKGQFGGLNDIAESLAEATFNGLKIDAGDFLDPSQSFSDNLEFVKNLSNYGLHLAGLGKTELDLSEDQLLELTKKATFSLVNTNYRFINPELDQVINKHLIVNFGKYKMGVIAVADEFGSLPKNVRNPIKSALRESELLKSFHSCDMVVCLVNFDSNPDIQNPSIDRLAEKAEHIDFILSANTTSTRPGLNLIKDRSGEDVLISTVMDSGKYLGDFSVTFTPKYAKCMVANHSRIPGPKNQTQATSIIHEISTQSI
;
A
#
# COMPACT_ATOMS: atom_id res chain seq x y z
N MET A 1 42.61 41.35 -2.01
CA MET A 1 43.32 40.31 -1.24
C MET A 1 42.27 39.49 -0.51
N LEU A 2 41.44 38.74 -1.24
CA LEU A 2 41.62 37.31 -1.56
C LEU A 2 41.59 36.39 -0.33
N LYS A 3 40.43 35.74 -0.16
CA LYS A 3 40.21 34.33 0.22
C LYS A 3 41.01 33.77 1.40
N LYS A 4 40.32 33.46 2.51
CA LYS A 4 40.35 32.15 3.19
C LYS A 4 39.45 32.13 4.42
N ILE A 5 38.67 31.10 4.74
CA ILE A 5 38.02 30.03 3.99
C ILE A 5 36.98 29.48 5.00
N PHE A 6 35.76 29.25 4.52
CA PHE A 6 34.71 28.54 5.26
C PHE A 6 35.24 27.17 5.71
N SER A 7 34.97 26.77 6.96
CA SER A 7 35.21 25.39 7.38
C SER A 7 34.12 24.49 6.83
N GLU A 8 34.38 23.94 5.64
CA GLU A 8 33.78 22.70 5.16
C GLU A 8 34.48 21.48 5.78
N GLY A 9 33.72 20.40 5.93
CA GLY A 9 34.23 19.02 5.92
C GLY A 9 33.93 18.23 7.20
N LYS A 10 33.17 17.14 7.16
CA LYS A 10 33.40 16.01 6.25
C LYS A 10 32.11 15.44 5.65
N SER A 11 32.04 15.51 4.32
CA SER A 11 31.14 14.74 3.46
C SER A 11 31.89 13.51 2.90
N ARG A 12 31.15 12.41 2.72
CA ARG A 12 31.27 11.34 1.70
C ARG A 12 32.63 10.64 1.52
N ARG A 13 32.64 9.31 1.68
CA ARG A 13 33.63 8.44 1.02
C ARG A 13 33.00 7.77 -0.21
N HIS A 14 33.65 8.01 -1.34
CA HIS A 14 33.53 7.30 -2.60
C HIS A 14 34.05 5.87 -2.47
N PHE A 15 33.39 4.91 -3.12
CA PHE A 15 34.06 3.76 -3.69
C PHE A 15 33.49 3.48 -5.09
N LEU A 16 34.16 4.03 -6.10
CA LEU A 16 34.03 3.64 -7.51
C LEU A 16 35.45 3.39 -8.02
N LYS A 17 35.79 2.11 -8.21
CA LYS A 17 36.74 1.52 -9.16
C LYS A 17 36.25 0.08 -9.33
N SER A 18 36.03 -0.53 -10.49
CA SER A 18 36.50 -0.29 -11.86
C SER A 18 35.75 -1.25 -12.81
N SER A 19 35.48 -0.82 -14.03
CA SER A 19 34.84 -1.58 -15.11
C SER A 19 35.82 -2.48 -15.88
N SER A 20 35.36 -3.65 -16.36
CA SER A 20 35.67 -4.29 -17.67
C SER A 20 34.99 -5.68 -17.70
N LEU A 21 33.90 -5.88 -18.45
CA LEU A 21 33.76 -6.33 -19.85
C LEU A 21 34.02 -7.83 -20.09
N LEU A 22 33.20 -8.43 -20.98
CA LEU A 22 33.04 -9.84 -21.40
C LEU A 22 32.16 -10.69 -20.47
N GLY A 23 31.08 -11.33 -20.91
CA GLY A 23 30.66 -11.74 -22.25
C GLY A 23 30.27 -13.22 -22.18
N GLY A 24 29.00 -13.56 -22.40
CA GLY A 24 28.56 -14.95 -22.39
C GLY A 24 27.05 -15.13 -22.42
N LEU A 25 26.50 -15.25 -23.63
CA LEU A 25 25.19 -15.83 -23.89
C LEU A 25 25.11 -17.24 -23.29
N ALA A 26 24.06 -17.51 -22.52
CA ALA A 26 23.57 -18.87 -22.28
C ALA A 26 22.03 -18.87 -22.28
N PHE A 27 21.48 -18.96 -23.50
CA PHE A 27 20.17 -19.55 -23.73
C PHE A 27 20.22 -21.01 -23.30
N LEU A 28 19.65 -21.35 -22.15
CA LEU A 28 19.10 -22.68 -21.85
C LEU A 28 17.97 -22.53 -20.85
N ALA A 29 16.74 -22.42 -21.35
CA ALA A 29 15.56 -22.78 -20.59
C ALA A 29 15.34 -24.30 -20.71
N PRO A 30 15.05 -24.98 -19.59
CA PRO A 30 14.08 -26.05 -19.62
C PRO A 30 12.86 -25.67 -18.78
N VAL A 31 11.69 -25.91 -19.38
CA VAL A 31 10.35 -25.81 -18.81
C VAL A 31 10.29 -26.58 -17.48
N ALA A 32 9.95 -25.88 -16.40
CA ALA A 32 9.63 -26.48 -15.11
C ALA A 32 8.39 -25.77 -14.52
N ASN A 33 7.29 -26.53 -14.51
CA ASN A 33 6.06 -26.38 -13.72
C ASN A 33 5.56 -24.95 -13.45
N ALA A 34 4.52 -24.56 -14.20
CA ALA A 34 3.65 -23.45 -13.88
C ALA A 34 2.84 -23.73 -12.61
N PHE A 35 3.47 -23.55 -11.46
CA PHE A 35 2.84 -23.07 -10.23
C PHE A 35 3.30 -21.62 -10.08
N GLY A 36 2.35 -20.67 -10.04
CA GLY A 36 2.62 -19.24 -10.05
C GLY A 36 3.57 -18.85 -8.92
N LYS A 37 4.81 -18.53 -9.27
CA LYS A 37 5.76 -17.91 -8.33
C LYS A 37 5.20 -16.54 -7.97
N SER A 38 4.73 -16.38 -6.73
CA SER A 38 4.38 -15.06 -6.19
C SER A 38 5.55 -14.10 -6.39
N LYS A 39 5.29 -12.98 -7.05
CA LYS A 39 6.32 -12.02 -7.44
C LYS A 39 6.68 -11.18 -6.21
N LYS A 40 7.72 -11.59 -5.49
CA LYS A 40 8.21 -10.91 -4.28
C LYS A 40 8.64 -9.45 -4.51
N SER A 41 8.86 -9.06 -5.76
CA SER A 41 9.18 -7.68 -6.13
C SER A 41 8.33 -7.16 -7.29
N ILE A 42 8.01 -5.87 -7.24
CA ILE A 42 7.29 -5.14 -8.29
C ILE A 42 8.28 -4.17 -8.94
N GLU A 43 8.34 -4.17 -10.27
CA GLU A 43 9.20 -3.27 -11.04
C GLU A 43 8.32 -2.17 -11.64
N LEU A 44 8.52 -0.92 -11.20
CA LEU A 44 7.87 0.25 -11.81
C LEU A 44 8.78 0.85 -12.87
N ALA A 45 8.28 0.94 -14.09
CA ALA A 45 8.95 1.63 -15.18
C ALA A 45 8.98 3.14 -14.89
N ASN A 46 10.03 3.61 -14.24
CA ASN A 46 10.15 5.01 -13.84
C ASN A 46 11.59 5.52 -13.98
N ASN A 47 11.74 6.56 -14.81
CA ASN A 47 13.03 7.18 -15.13
C ASN A 47 13.21 8.57 -14.51
N LEU A 48 12.22 9.08 -13.75
CA LEU A 48 12.18 10.48 -13.29
C LEU A 48 12.59 10.66 -11.82
N GLY A 49 12.75 9.58 -11.05
CA GLY A 49 13.15 9.65 -9.64
C GLY A 49 12.05 10.13 -8.68
N GLU A 50 10.81 10.21 -9.15
CA GLU A 50 9.61 10.52 -8.38
C GLU A 50 8.72 9.28 -8.30
N LEU A 51 8.44 8.78 -7.10
CA LEU A 51 7.46 7.72 -6.93
C LEU A 51 6.05 8.29 -6.80
N ARG A 52 5.20 7.97 -7.78
CA ARG A 52 3.75 8.18 -7.68
C ARG A 52 3.09 6.92 -7.16
N PHE A 53 2.22 7.06 -6.17
CA PHE A 53 1.34 5.97 -5.75
C PHE A 53 -0.03 6.48 -5.34
N VAL A 54 -1.04 5.67 -5.58
CA VAL A 54 -2.41 5.89 -5.13
C VAL A 54 -2.84 4.75 -4.22
N HIS A 55 -3.70 5.04 -3.26
CA HIS A 55 -4.28 3.99 -2.42
C HIS A 55 -5.77 4.13 -2.18
N THR A 56 -6.42 2.96 -2.16
CA THR A 56 -7.82 2.75 -1.80
C THR A 56 -7.89 1.85 -0.56
N ALA A 57 -9.07 1.78 0.04
CA ALA A 57 -9.41 0.77 1.04
C ALA A 57 -10.93 0.59 1.05
N GLY A 58 -11.42 -0.53 1.57
CA GLY A 58 -12.85 -0.69 1.82
C GLY A 58 -13.69 -0.63 0.54
N LEU A 59 -13.19 -1.11 -0.61
CA LEU A 59 -13.91 -0.99 -1.88
C LEU A 59 -15.24 -1.73 -1.88
N LYS A 60 -15.40 -2.78 -1.05
CA LYS A 60 -16.67 -3.48 -0.81
C LYS A 60 -17.38 -3.89 -2.11
N GLY A 61 -16.67 -4.51 -3.06
CA GLY A 61 -17.26 -4.97 -4.32
C GLY A 61 -17.78 -3.87 -5.26
N GLN A 62 -17.54 -2.60 -4.94
CA GLN A 62 -18.19 -1.47 -5.60
C GLN A 62 -17.49 -1.11 -6.92
N SER A 63 -18.02 -1.61 -8.05
CA SER A 63 -17.47 -1.29 -9.38
C SER A 63 -17.91 0.08 -9.90
N GLY A 64 -19.19 0.43 -9.75
CA GLY A 64 -19.74 1.73 -10.17
C GLY A 64 -20.05 2.67 -9.01
N PRO A 65 -20.66 3.84 -9.28
CA PRO A 65 -21.06 4.78 -8.23
C PRO A 65 -21.95 4.16 -7.15
N THR A 66 -21.78 4.60 -5.90
CA THR A 66 -22.64 4.14 -4.79
C THR A 66 -24.07 4.66 -4.96
N LEU A 67 -25.08 3.87 -4.55
CA LEU A 67 -26.49 4.24 -4.69
C LEU A 67 -26.87 5.55 -3.97
N LYS A 68 -26.28 5.80 -2.79
CA LYS A 68 -26.54 7.02 -2.01
C LYS A 68 -25.70 8.21 -2.46
N GLY A 69 -24.44 7.98 -2.86
CA GLY A 69 -23.52 9.05 -3.23
C GLY A 69 -23.66 9.50 -4.69
N GLN A 70 -24.05 8.61 -5.62
CA GLN A 70 -23.92 8.84 -7.07
C GLN A 70 -22.48 9.12 -7.53
N PHE A 71 -21.48 8.82 -6.70
CA PHE A 71 -20.05 8.83 -7.00
C PHE A 71 -19.35 7.67 -6.29
N GLY A 72 -18.11 7.40 -6.69
CA GLY A 72 -17.23 6.38 -6.12
C GLY A 72 -17.23 5.08 -6.94
N GLY A 73 -16.63 4.05 -6.36
CA GLY A 73 -16.39 2.78 -7.02
C GLY A 73 -15.19 2.80 -7.97
N LEU A 74 -14.82 1.61 -8.42
CA LEU A 74 -13.61 1.38 -9.21
C LEU A 74 -13.60 2.14 -10.54
N ASN A 75 -14.76 2.32 -11.17
CA ASN A 75 -14.88 3.01 -12.46
C ASN A 75 -14.54 4.50 -12.35
N ASP A 76 -15.11 5.19 -11.35
CA ASP A 76 -14.83 6.62 -11.12
C ASP A 76 -13.37 6.84 -10.73
N ILE A 77 -12.77 5.90 -9.98
CA ILE A 77 -11.33 5.90 -9.69
C ILE A 77 -10.54 5.77 -10.99
N ALA A 78 -10.87 4.78 -11.83
CA ALA A 78 -10.15 4.53 -13.07
C ALA A 78 -10.19 5.73 -14.02
N GLU A 79 -11.38 6.34 -14.18
CA GLU A 79 -11.57 7.54 -14.99
C GLU A 79 -10.76 8.71 -14.45
N SER A 80 -10.85 8.99 -13.13
CA SER A 80 -10.10 10.09 -12.51
C SER A 80 -8.58 9.93 -12.66
N LEU A 81 -8.06 8.71 -12.60
CA LEU A 81 -6.63 8.45 -12.80
C LEU A 81 -6.21 8.59 -14.26
N ALA A 82 -7.08 8.19 -15.20
CA ALA A 82 -6.82 8.38 -16.62
C ALA A 82 -6.78 9.87 -16.99
N GLU A 83 -7.75 10.66 -16.50
CA GLU A 83 -7.79 12.12 -16.70
C GLU A 83 -6.57 12.83 -16.11
N ALA A 84 -6.08 12.37 -14.95
CA ALA A 84 -4.87 12.89 -14.32
C ALA A 84 -3.58 12.40 -14.99
N THR A 85 -3.65 11.59 -16.05
CA THR A 85 -2.51 10.91 -16.69
C THR A 85 -1.62 10.16 -15.69
N PHE A 86 -2.26 9.55 -14.68
CA PHE A 86 -1.54 8.90 -13.60
C PHE A 86 -0.73 7.70 -14.09
N ASN A 87 0.56 7.71 -13.79
CA ASN A 87 1.45 6.58 -14.01
C ASN A 87 2.23 6.32 -12.71
N GLY A 88 1.85 5.26 -12.00
CA GLY A 88 2.40 4.95 -10.68
C GLY A 88 1.81 3.69 -10.08
N LEU A 89 2.18 3.45 -8.82
CA LEU A 89 1.76 2.29 -8.06
C LEU A 89 0.30 2.42 -7.62
N LYS A 90 -0.51 1.38 -7.78
CA LYS A 90 -1.90 1.30 -7.31
C LYS A 90 -1.97 0.29 -6.18
N ILE A 91 -2.34 0.76 -4.99
CA ILE A 91 -2.34 0.02 -3.73
C ILE A 91 -3.78 -0.08 -3.21
N ASP A 92 -4.17 -1.21 -2.64
CA ASP A 92 -5.37 -1.29 -1.81
C ASP A 92 -5.00 -1.75 -0.39
N ALA A 93 -5.51 -1.08 0.65
CA ALA A 93 -5.16 -1.40 2.03
C ALA A 93 -6.02 -2.53 2.65
N GLY A 94 -6.91 -3.15 1.87
CA GLY A 94 -7.77 -4.27 2.27
C GLY A 94 -9.26 -3.88 2.41
N ASP A 95 -10.07 -4.87 2.80
CA ASP A 95 -11.54 -4.80 2.84
C ASP A 95 -12.17 -4.49 1.47
N PHE A 96 -11.60 -5.05 0.41
CA PHE A 96 -12.10 -4.83 -0.95
C PHE A 96 -13.28 -5.76 -1.29
N LEU A 97 -13.49 -6.85 -0.56
CA LEU A 97 -14.64 -7.74 -0.71
C LEU A 97 -15.91 -7.21 -0.03
N ASP A 98 -17.07 -7.56 -0.59
CA ASP A 98 -18.40 -7.30 -0.01
C ASP A 98 -18.95 -8.57 0.66
N PRO A 99 -19.05 -8.63 2.00
CA PRO A 99 -19.54 -9.80 2.71
C PRO A 99 -21.04 -10.08 2.47
N SER A 100 -21.80 -9.12 1.91
CA SER A 100 -23.20 -9.31 1.56
C SER A 100 -23.41 -9.96 0.19
N GLN A 101 -22.37 -10.02 -0.64
CA GLN A 101 -22.41 -10.64 -1.97
C GLN A 101 -21.93 -12.10 -1.92
N SER A 102 -22.28 -12.87 -2.96
CA SER A 102 -21.80 -14.24 -3.05
C SER A 102 -20.28 -14.26 -3.22
N PHE A 103 -19.64 -15.38 -2.88
CA PHE A 103 -18.21 -15.54 -3.12
C PHE A 103 -17.86 -15.45 -4.62
N SER A 104 -18.75 -15.92 -5.50
CA SER A 104 -18.57 -15.81 -6.95
C SER A 104 -18.55 -14.37 -7.44
N ASP A 105 -19.44 -13.51 -6.92
CA ASP A 105 -19.47 -12.08 -7.28
C ASP A 105 -18.20 -11.37 -6.78
N ASN A 106 -17.77 -11.71 -5.57
CA ASN A 106 -16.51 -11.25 -5.01
C ASN A 106 -15.29 -11.66 -5.86
N LEU A 107 -15.25 -12.89 -6.38
CA LEU A 107 -14.20 -13.32 -7.31
C LEU A 107 -14.25 -12.55 -8.64
N GLU A 108 -15.43 -12.19 -9.13
CA GLU A 108 -15.56 -11.33 -10.31
C GLU A 108 -15.01 -9.92 -10.02
N PHE A 109 -15.29 -9.38 -8.83
CA PHE A 109 -14.71 -8.10 -8.42
C PHE A 109 -13.17 -8.14 -8.32
N VAL A 110 -12.59 -9.25 -7.85
CA VAL A 110 -11.13 -9.45 -7.84
C VAL A 110 -10.55 -9.44 -9.26
N LYS A 111 -11.27 -9.95 -10.26
CA LYS A 111 -10.87 -9.80 -11.66
C LYS A 111 -10.97 -8.36 -12.14
N ASN A 112 -11.99 -7.61 -11.70
CA ASN A 112 -12.09 -6.19 -12.01
C ASN A 112 -10.90 -5.39 -11.45
N LEU A 113 -10.46 -5.67 -10.22
CA LEU A 113 -9.25 -5.08 -9.65
C LEU A 113 -7.99 -5.44 -10.45
N SER A 114 -7.91 -6.69 -10.91
CA SER A 114 -6.83 -7.18 -11.78
C SER A 114 -6.82 -6.42 -13.13
N ASN A 115 -7.98 -6.24 -13.75
CA ASN A 115 -8.14 -5.52 -15.02
C ASN A 115 -7.88 -4.01 -14.87
N TYR A 116 -8.22 -3.44 -13.72
CA TYR A 116 -7.87 -2.06 -13.35
C TYR A 116 -6.35 -1.85 -13.22
N GLY A 117 -5.57 -2.93 -13.11
CA GLY A 117 -4.12 -2.89 -12.95
C GLY A 117 -3.72 -2.55 -11.52
N LEU A 118 -4.46 -3.04 -10.52
CA LEU A 118 -4.00 -3.01 -9.14
C LEU A 118 -2.63 -3.70 -9.04
N HIS A 119 -1.70 -3.17 -8.26
CA HIS A 119 -0.35 -3.74 -8.16
C HIS A 119 -0.21 -4.63 -6.93
N LEU A 120 -0.74 -4.17 -5.80
CA LEU A 120 -0.71 -4.90 -4.55
C LEU A 120 -1.90 -4.56 -3.66
N ALA A 121 -2.26 -5.49 -2.78
CA ALA A 121 -3.27 -5.28 -1.75
C ALA A 121 -2.87 -5.91 -0.41
N GLY A 122 -3.25 -5.24 0.67
CA GLY A 122 -3.31 -5.83 2.01
C GLY A 122 -4.51 -6.77 2.14
N LEU A 123 -4.55 -7.54 3.22
CA LEU A 123 -5.73 -8.34 3.59
C LEU A 123 -6.43 -7.66 4.77
N GLY A 124 -7.70 -7.30 4.57
CA GLY A 124 -8.57 -6.76 5.61
C GLY A 124 -9.46 -7.81 6.25
N LYS A 125 -10.35 -7.36 7.14
CA LYS A 125 -11.33 -8.22 7.80
C LYS A 125 -12.11 -9.08 6.80
N THR A 126 -12.63 -8.51 5.71
CA THR A 126 -13.49 -9.29 4.79
C THR A 126 -12.74 -10.37 4.04
N GLU A 127 -11.47 -10.15 3.69
CA GLU A 127 -10.62 -11.19 3.10
C GLU A 127 -10.19 -12.24 4.13
N LEU A 128 -9.95 -11.83 5.38
CA LEU A 128 -9.50 -12.69 6.47
C LEU A 128 -10.63 -13.47 7.17
N ASP A 129 -11.89 -13.14 6.86
CA ASP A 129 -13.10 -13.89 7.25
C ASP A 129 -13.41 -15.06 6.29
N LEU A 130 -12.76 -15.13 5.11
CA LEU A 130 -12.89 -16.26 4.16
C LEU A 130 -12.32 -17.55 4.75
N SER A 131 -12.78 -18.71 4.25
CA SER A 131 -12.08 -19.98 4.49
C SER A 131 -10.72 -20.02 3.77
N GLU A 132 -9.79 -20.89 4.18
CA GLU A 132 -8.50 -21.03 3.47
C GLU A 132 -8.70 -21.46 2.00
N ASP A 133 -9.71 -22.29 1.71
CA ASP A 133 -10.03 -22.71 0.34
C ASP A 133 -10.53 -21.52 -0.51
N GLN A 134 -11.39 -20.67 0.05
CA GLN A 134 -11.87 -19.46 -0.60
C GLN A 134 -10.75 -18.44 -0.80
N LEU A 135 -9.93 -18.21 0.23
CA LEU A 135 -8.78 -17.32 0.11
C LEU A 135 -7.80 -17.84 -0.94
N LEU A 136 -7.59 -19.15 -1.02
CA LEU A 136 -6.74 -19.75 -2.03
C LEU A 136 -7.32 -19.57 -3.44
N GLU A 137 -8.63 -19.75 -3.62
CA GLU A 137 -9.29 -19.47 -4.90
C GLU A 137 -9.18 -17.99 -5.29
N LEU A 138 -9.32 -17.07 -4.33
CA LEU A 138 -9.11 -15.65 -4.52
C LEU A 138 -7.69 -15.36 -5.03
N THR A 139 -6.67 -15.96 -4.41
CA THR A 139 -5.27 -15.76 -4.82
C THR A 139 -5.01 -16.22 -6.26
N LYS A 140 -5.77 -17.21 -6.76
CA LYS A 140 -5.69 -17.68 -8.15
C LYS A 140 -6.32 -16.72 -9.16
N LYS A 141 -7.20 -15.80 -8.72
CA LYS A 141 -7.82 -14.77 -9.58
C LYS A 141 -7.10 -13.43 -9.50
N ALA A 142 -6.45 -13.13 -8.39
CA ALA A 142 -5.69 -11.90 -8.20
C ALA A 142 -4.40 -11.92 -9.03
N THR A 143 -4.30 -11.06 -10.04
CA THR A 143 -3.03 -10.86 -10.78
C THR A 143 -2.07 -9.91 -10.06
N PHE A 144 -2.54 -9.28 -8.98
CA PHE A 144 -1.82 -8.38 -8.11
C PHE A 144 -1.24 -9.10 -6.89
N SER A 145 -0.24 -8.49 -6.26
CA SER A 145 0.45 -9.12 -5.12
C SER A 145 -0.33 -8.92 -3.81
N LEU A 146 -0.65 -10.01 -3.13
CA LEU A 146 -1.22 -9.95 -1.79
C LEU A 146 -0.11 -9.90 -0.73
N VAL A 147 -0.30 -9.09 0.30
CA VAL A 147 0.65 -8.94 1.41
C VAL A 147 -0.06 -9.01 2.77
N ASN A 148 0.49 -9.80 3.70
CA ASN A 148 0.14 -9.79 5.12
C ASN A 148 1.37 -10.25 5.94
N THR A 149 1.78 -9.40 6.88
CA THR A 149 3.02 -9.53 7.64
C THR A 149 2.82 -10.27 8.96
N ASN A 150 1.65 -10.14 9.61
CA ASN A 150 1.43 -10.68 10.96
C ASN A 150 0.61 -11.97 10.99
N TYR A 151 0.08 -12.43 9.86
CA TYR A 151 -0.62 -13.70 9.74
C TYR A 151 0.32 -14.80 9.25
N ARG A 152 0.14 -16.00 9.80
CA ARG A 152 0.72 -17.22 9.27
C ARG A 152 -0.40 -18.22 9.00
N PHE A 153 -0.56 -18.57 7.73
CA PHE A 153 -1.56 -19.52 7.26
C PHE A 153 -1.10 -20.96 7.52
N ILE A 154 -2.04 -21.85 7.80
CA ILE A 154 -1.74 -23.27 7.98
C ILE A 154 -1.60 -23.94 6.61
N ASN A 155 -2.42 -23.53 5.65
CA ASN A 155 -2.27 -23.94 4.26
C ASN A 155 -0.91 -23.46 3.71
N PRO A 156 -0.01 -24.37 3.32
CA PRO A 156 1.33 -24.02 2.84
C PRO A 156 1.32 -23.32 1.48
N GLU A 157 0.28 -23.51 0.66
CA GLU A 157 0.12 -22.77 -0.61
C GLU A 157 -0.17 -21.30 -0.32
N LEU A 158 -1.06 -21.01 0.64
CA LEU A 158 -1.34 -19.64 1.09
C LEU A 158 -0.11 -18.94 1.66
N ASP A 159 0.65 -19.61 2.55
CA ASP A 159 1.88 -19.05 3.14
C ASP A 159 2.99 -18.81 2.08
N GLN A 160 2.88 -19.42 0.90
CA GLN A 160 3.78 -19.17 -0.23
C GLN A 160 3.31 -18.03 -1.15
N VAL A 161 2.00 -17.91 -1.40
CA VAL A 161 1.47 -16.92 -2.34
C VAL A 161 1.22 -15.55 -1.72
N ILE A 162 0.82 -15.50 -0.45
CA ILE A 162 0.65 -14.26 0.31
C ILE A 162 2.01 -13.84 0.88
N ASN A 163 2.48 -12.66 0.49
CA ASN A 163 3.81 -12.19 0.85
C ASN A 163 3.83 -11.61 2.26
N LYS A 164 4.92 -11.83 3.01
CA LYS A 164 5.13 -11.17 4.32
C LYS A 164 5.51 -9.69 4.16
N HIS A 165 6.26 -9.39 3.11
CA HIS A 165 6.57 -8.04 2.64
C HIS A 165 6.75 -8.08 1.13
N LEU A 166 6.67 -6.93 0.48
CA LEU A 166 6.98 -6.73 -0.93
C LEU A 166 8.07 -5.65 -1.07
N ILE A 167 8.84 -5.74 -2.14
CA ILE A 167 9.78 -4.68 -2.54
C ILE A 167 9.36 -4.13 -3.89
N VAL A 168 9.04 -2.84 -3.94
CA VAL A 168 8.76 -2.12 -5.17
C VAL A 168 10.02 -1.37 -5.58
N ASN A 169 10.60 -1.75 -6.72
CA ASN A 169 11.74 -1.08 -7.32
C ASN A 169 11.24 0.02 -8.27
N PHE A 170 11.80 1.22 -8.15
CA PHE A 170 11.51 2.35 -9.04
C PHE A 170 12.80 3.13 -9.34
N GLY A 171 13.31 2.98 -10.55
CA GLY A 171 14.65 3.44 -10.90
C GLY A 171 15.70 2.78 -10.00
N LYS A 172 16.50 3.59 -9.29
CA LYS A 172 17.53 3.12 -8.34
C LYS A 172 17.03 2.99 -6.89
N TYR A 173 15.76 3.33 -6.64
CA TYR A 173 15.19 3.40 -5.31
C TYR A 173 14.27 2.20 -5.03
N LYS A 174 14.04 1.93 -3.74
CA LYS A 174 13.23 0.81 -3.26
C LYS A 174 12.21 1.25 -2.21
N MET A 175 10.96 0.86 -2.41
CA MET A 175 9.90 0.95 -1.42
C MET A 175 9.63 -0.44 -0.87
N GLY A 176 9.81 -0.62 0.43
CA GLY A 176 9.31 -1.78 1.15
C GLY A 176 7.83 -1.62 1.44
N VAL A 177 7.04 -2.69 1.29
CA VAL A 177 5.61 -2.67 1.62
C VAL A 177 5.34 -3.82 2.58
N ILE A 178 4.71 -3.48 3.70
CA ILE A 178 4.23 -4.42 4.72
C ILE A 178 2.74 -4.19 4.92
N ALA A 179 2.04 -5.18 5.46
CA ALA A 179 0.62 -5.05 5.75
C ALA A 179 0.30 -5.77 7.06
N VAL A 180 -0.38 -5.10 7.97
CA VAL A 180 -0.81 -5.70 9.23
C VAL A 180 -2.29 -5.51 9.46
N ALA A 181 -2.91 -6.54 10.03
CA ALA A 181 -4.31 -6.54 10.35
C ALA A 181 -4.52 -7.00 11.80
N ASP A 182 -5.64 -6.61 12.40
CA ASP A 182 -6.10 -7.21 13.64
C ASP A 182 -6.42 -8.69 13.48
N GLU A 183 -6.64 -9.37 14.60
CA GLU A 183 -7.14 -10.74 14.58
C GLU A 183 -8.63 -10.75 14.24
N PHE A 184 -8.93 -11.03 12.97
CA PHE A 184 -10.29 -11.18 12.45
C PHE A 184 -10.65 -12.65 12.23
N GLY A 185 -11.90 -12.96 11.93
CA GLY A 185 -12.32 -14.28 11.44
C GLY A 185 -12.00 -15.48 12.35
N SER A 186 -12.33 -16.67 11.85
CA SER A 186 -12.15 -17.95 12.55
C SER A 186 -11.11 -18.85 11.90
N LEU A 187 -10.37 -18.34 10.91
CA LEU A 187 -9.29 -19.07 10.22
C LEU A 187 -8.34 -19.71 11.24
N PRO A 188 -8.00 -21.00 11.11
CA PRO A 188 -7.00 -21.61 11.97
C PRO A 188 -5.64 -21.04 11.55
N LYS A 189 -5.15 -20.06 12.30
CA LYS A 189 -3.95 -19.28 11.95
C LYS A 189 -3.18 -18.90 13.20
N ASN A 190 -1.91 -18.58 13.01
CA ASN A 190 -1.10 -17.98 14.06
C ASN A 190 -0.98 -16.48 13.78
N VAL A 191 -1.82 -15.68 14.43
CA VAL A 191 -1.74 -14.21 14.36
C VAL A 191 -0.71 -13.72 15.36
N ARG A 192 0.32 -13.06 14.84
CA ARG A 192 1.30 -12.36 15.66
C ARG A 192 0.80 -10.96 15.98
N ASN A 193 1.30 -10.38 17.07
CA ASN A 193 1.02 -9.00 17.41
C ASN A 193 1.35 -8.08 16.21
N PRO A 194 0.39 -7.31 15.68
CA PRO A 194 0.56 -6.58 14.43
C PRO A 194 1.62 -5.49 14.55
N ILE A 195 1.61 -4.71 15.64
CA ILE A 195 2.61 -3.64 15.86
C ILE A 195 4.02 -4.23 15.91
N LYS A 196 4.26 -5.27 16.72
CA LYS A 196 5.59 -5.91 16.80
C LYS A 196 6.03 -6.47 15.45
N SER A 197 5.10 -7.02 14.66
CA SER A 197 5.39 -7.58 13.35
C SER A 197 5.76 -6.48 12.35
N ALA A 198 5.02 -5.36 12.33
CA ALA A 198 5.32 -4.22 11.48
C ALA A 198 6.69 -3.59 11.81
N LEU A 199 7.00 -3.37 13.09
CA LEU A 199 8.28 -2.80 13.53
C LEU A 199 9.46 -3.69 13.14
N ARG A 200 9.35 -5.01 13.37
CA ARG A 200 10.40 -5.96 13.01
C ARG A 200 10.62 -6.02 11.50
N GLU A 201 9.54 -6.07 10.73
CA GLU A 201 9.64 -6.25 9.28
C GLU A 201 10.10 -4.97 8.58
N SER A 202 9.68 -3.80 9.06
CA SER A 202 10.20 -2.51 8.58
C SER A 202 11.70 -2.36 8.84
N GLU A 203 12.20 -2.78 10.01
CA GLU A 203 13.63 -2.83 10.30
C GLU A 203 14.39 -3.74 9.34
N LEU A 204 13.84 -4.93 9.04
CA LEU A 204 14.41 -5.84 8.05
C LEU A 204 14.49 -5.19 6.66
N LEU A 205 13.42 -4.53 6.23
CA LEU A 205 13.36 -3.84 4.94
C LEU A 205 14.39 -2.72 4.83
N LYS A 206 14.54 -1.89 5.88
CA LYS A 206 15.55 -0.83 5.92
C LYS A 206 16.97 -1.39 5.99
N SER A 207 17.23 -2.31 6.90
CA SER A 207 18.60 -2.75 7.23
C SER A 207 19.16 -3.79 6.27
N PHE A 208 18.34 -4.75 5.84
CA PHE A 208 18.78 -5.88 5.03
C PHE A 208 18.46 -5.71 3.55
N HIS A 209 17.27 -5.19 3.22
CA HIS A 209 16.86 -4.99 1.83
C HIS A 209 17.23 -3.62 1.26
N SER A 210 17.72 -2.72 2.14
CA SER A 210 18.11 -1.35 1.80
C SER A 210 16.96 -0.58 1.14
N CYS A 211 15.75 -0.74 1.67
CA CYS A 211 14.60 0.06 1.24
C CYS A 211 14.83 1.53 1.63
N ASP A 212 14.63 2.43 0.67
CA ASP A 212 14.73 3.88 0.88
C ASP A 212 13.52 4.39 1.65
N MET A 213 12.38 3.73 1.44
CA MET A 213 11.09 4.04 2.06
C MET A 213 10.36 2.74 2.43
N VAL A 214 9.52 2.77 3.46
CA VAL A 214 8.61 1.69 3.85
C VAL A 214 7.20 2.23 4.02
N VAL A 215 6.24 1.51 3.44
CA VAL A 215 4.80 1.75 3.57
C VAL A 215 4.17 0.60 4.34
N CYS A 216 3.35 0.91 5.33
CA CYS A 216 2.57 -0.06 6.08
C CYS A 216 1.09 0.09 5.77
N LEU A 217 0.48 -0.95 5.18
CA LEU A 217 -0.97 -1.06 5.06
C LEU A 217 -1.52 -1.54 6.40
N VAL A 218 -2.57 -0.90 6.90
CA VAL A 218 -3.12 -1.22 8.22
C VAL A 218 -4.62 -1.40 8.15
N ASN A 219 -5.09 -2.55 8.63
CA ASN A 219 -6.50 -2.87 8.79
C ASN A 219 -6.77 -3.25 10.26
N PHE A 220 -6.93 -2.22 11.10
CA PHE A 220 -7.25 -2.40 12.53
C PHE A 220 -8.74 -2.12 12.76
N ASP A 221 -9.35 -2.87 13.66
CA ASP A 221 -10.69 -2.61 14.13
C ASP A 221 -10.70 -1.27 14.89
N SER A 222 -11.71 -0.46 14.63
CA SER A 222 -11.87 0.85 15.24
C SER A 222 -12.45 0.80 16.65
N ASN A 223 -12.74 -0.40 17.16
CA ASN A 223 -13.32 -0.59 18.48
C ASN A 223 -12.33 -0.09 19.56
N PRO A 224 -12.69 0.91 20.38
CA PRO A 224 -11.76 1.66 21.24
C PRO A 224 -11.31 0.92 22.51
N ASP A 225 -11.43 -0.41 22.55
CA ASP A 225 -10.98 -1.17 23.71
C ASP A 225 -9.45 -1.07 23.86
N ILE A 226 -9.01 -0.90 25.12
CA ILE A 226 -7.62 -0.59 25.52
C ILE A 226 -6.59 -1.58 24.95
N GLN A 227 -7.03 -2.80 24.64
CA GLN A 227 -6.21 -3.90 24.11
C GLN A 227 -6.02 -3.87 22.59
N ASN A 228 -6.80 -3.08 21.84
CA ASN A 228 -6.65 -2.99 20.39
C ASN A 228 -5.43 -2.14 20.02
N PRO A 229 -4.67 -2.55 18.99
CA PRO A 229 -3.61 -1.71 18.44
C PRO A 229 -4.23 -0.49 17.78
N SER A 230 -3.76 0.70 18.13
CA SER A 230 -4.12 1.91 17.40
C SER A 230 -3.07 2.25 16.37
N ILE A 231 -3.50 2.88 15.28
CA ILE A 231 -2.60 3.40 14.24
C ILE A 231 -1.62 4.42 14.85
N ASP A 232 -2.08 5.26 15.77
CA ASP A 232 -1.23 6.24 16.46
C ASP A 232 -0.13 5.55 17.27
N ARG A 233 -0.47 4.49 18.03
CA ARG A 233 0.52 3.69 18.79
C ARG A 233 1.54 3.00 17.89
N LEU A 234 1.14 2.60 16.67
CA LEU A 234 2.07 2.07 15.67
C LEU A 234 3.00 3.19 15.20
N ALA A 235 2.44 4.33 14.78
CA ALA A 235 3.18 5.48 14.25
C ALA A 235 4.22 6.01 15.26
N GLU A 236 3.83 6.20 16.53
CA GLU A 236 4.72 6.66 17.60
C GLU A 236 5.95 5.75 17.80
N LYS A 237 5.85 4.46 17.44
CA LYS A 237 6.94 3.48 17.62
C LYS A 237 7.75 3.23 16.35
N ALA A 238 7.33 3.74 15.20
CA ALA A 238 7.76 3.26 13.90
C ALA A 238 8.94 4.02 13.28
N GLU A 239 10.16 3.84 13.81
CA GLU A 239 11.41 4.44 13.29
C GLU A 239 11.70 4.22 11.80
N HIS A 240 11.06 3.23 11.21
CA HIS A 240 11.39 2.72 9.88
C HIS A 240 10.19 2.67 8.95
N ILE A 241 9.05 3.25 9.34
CA ILE A 241 7.84 3.32 8.51
C ILE A 241 7.60 4.79 8.15
N ASP A 242 7.57 5.07 6.86
CA ASP A 242 7.39 6.45 6.37
C ASP A 242 5.91 6.79 6.19
N PHE A 243 5.12 5.82 5.74
CA PHE A 243 3.69 5.96 5.51
C PHE A 243 2.91 4.81 6.15
N ILE A 244 1.79 5.17 6.77
CA ILE A 244 0.74 4.24 7.16
C ILE A 244 -0.49 4.53 6.29
N LEU A 245 -0.93 3.53 5.52
CA LEU A 245 -2.13 3.61 4.69
C LEU A 245 -3.24 2.84 5.41
N SER A 246 -4.23 3.58 5.91
CA SER A 246 -5.27 3.07 6.79
C SER A 246 -6.48 2.60 6.01
N ALA A 247 -6.84 1.33 6.18
CA ALA A 247 -8.13 0.77 5.83
C ALA A 247 -9.11 0.89 7.01
N ASN A 248 -9.36 2.11 7.49
CA ASN A 248 -10.38 2.32 8.50
C ASN A 248 -11.72 2.64 7.84
N THR A 249 -12.57 1.62 7.74
CA THR A 249 -13.90 1.71 7.15
C THR A 249 -14.93 2.46 8.01
N THR A 250 -14.58 2.87 9.24
CA THR A 250 -15.48 3.60 10.15
C THR A 250 -15.05 5.05 10.40
N SER A 251 -13.86 5.46 9.98
CA SER A 251 -13.47 6.88 10.04
C SER A 251 -14.20 7.65 8.95
N THR A 252 -15.08 8.56 9.33
CA THR A 252 -15.83 9.41 8.38
C THR A 252 -14.97 10.53 7.79
N ARG A 253 -13.75 10.73 8.30
CA ARG A 253 -12.85 11.80 7.86
C ARG A 253 -11.63 11.25 7.12
N PRO A 254 -11.59 11.32 5.78
CA PRO A 254 -10.35 11.08 5.06
C PRO A 254 -9.36 12.21 5.32
N GLY A 255 -8.07 11.94 5.14
CA GLY A 255 -7.04 12.96 5.32
C GLY A 255 -5.63 12.40 5.49
N LEU A 256 -4.72 13.32 5.76
CA LEU A 256 -3.31 13.07 6.03
C LEU A 256 -2.96 13.65 7.40
N ASN A 257 -2.56 12.79 8.33
CA ASN A 257 -2.06 13.17 9.65
C ASN A 257 -0.57 12.90 9.73
N LEU A 258 0.15 13.69 10.53
CA LEU A 258 1.57 13.50 10.79
C LEU A 258 1.75 13.20 12.27
N ILE A 259 2.47 12.12 12.57
CA ILE A 259 2.86 11.74 13.94
C ILE A 259 4.38 11.60 13.97
N LYS A 260 5.00 12.07 15.06
CA LYS A 260 6.42 11.85 15.30
C LYS A 260 6.65 10.44 15.83
N ASP A 261 7.57 9.71 15.21
CA ASP A 261 8.02 8.43 15.75
C ASP A 261 8.98 8.61 16.95
N ARG A 262 9.43 7.49 17.53
CA ARG A 262 10.38 7.47 18.65
C ARG A 262 11.76 8.04 18.34
N SER A 263 12.11 8.22 17.06
CA SER A 263 13.33 8.91 16.62
C SER A 263 13.13 10.41 16.32
N GLY A 264 11.88 10.90 16.37
CA GLY A 264 11.53 12.29 16.09
C GLY A 264 11.28 12.58 14.62
N GLU A 265 11.22 11.55 13.76
CA GLU A 265 10.92 11.67 12.34
C GLU A 265 9.41 11.63 12.08
N ASP A 266 8.95 12.22 10.97
CA ASP A 266 7.53 12.23 10.61
C ASP A 266 7.09 10.90 9.98
N VAL A 267 6.02 10.33 10.53
CA VAL A 267 5.24 9.23 9.96
C VAL A 267 3.93 9.81 9.39
N LEU A 268 3.70 9.58 8.11
CA LEU A 268 2.52 10.08 7.39
C LEU A 268 1.40 9.04 7.46
N ILE A 269 0.27 9.39 8.07
CA ILE A 269 -0.91 8.52 8.16
C ILE A 269 -1.94 9.01 7.15
N SER A 270 -2.19 8.24 6.10
CA SER A 270 -3.23 8.54 5.13
C SER A 270 -4.47 7.67 5.36
N THR A 271 -5.60 8.32 5.61
CA THR A 271 -6.91 7.68 5.75
C THR A 271 -7.77 8.06 4.55
N VAL A 272 -8.40 7.06 3.94
CA VAL A 272 -9.29 7.20 2.78
C VAL A 272 -10.72 6.83 3.17
N MET A 273 -11.67 7.09 2.28
CA MET A 273 -13.05 6.64 2.45
C MET A 273 -13.27 5.31 1.72
N ASP A 274 -14.25 4.56 2.20
CA ASP A 274 -14.70 3.32 1.59
C ASP A 274 -15.35 3.53 0.20
N SER A 275 -15.60 2.40 -0.47
CA SER A 275 -16.36 2.34 -1.73
C SER A 275 -15.84 3.31 -2.80
N GLY A 276 -14.53 3.61 -2.80
CA GLY A 276 -13.88 4.48 -3.77
C GLY A 276 -14.31 5.95 -3.72
N LYS A 277 -14.88 6.41 -2.60
CA LYS A 277 -15.37 7.80 -2.45
C LYS A 277 -14.27 8.83 -2.26
N TYR A 278 -13.10 8.42 -1.79
CA TYR A 278 -11.93 9.28 -1.64
C TYR A 278 -10.65 8.47 -1.87
N LEU A 279 -9.76 8.99 -2.70
CA LEU A 279 -8.53 8.33 -3.09
C LEU A 279 -7.31 9.03 -2.49
N GLY A 280 -6.41 8.25 -1.89
CA GLY A 280 -5.05 8.70 -1.58
C GLY A 280 -4.23 8.84 -2.85
N ASP A 281 -3.62 9.99 -3.14
CA ASP A 281 -2.69 10.16 -4.28
C ASP A 281 -1.48 10.94 -3.81
N PHE A 282 -0.31 10.32 -3.89
CA PHE A 282 0.93 10.88 -3.38
C PHE A 282 2.03 10.85 -4.42
N SER A 283 2.89 11.85 -4.35
CA SER A 283 4.20 11.80 -4.98
C SER A 283 5.31 11.98 -3.97
N VAL A 284 6.35 11.17 -4.11
CA VAL A 284 7.53 11.21 -3.24
C VAL A 284 8.76 11.35 -4.10
N THR A 285 9.54 12.39 -3.84
CA THR A 285 10.84 12.61 -4.49
C THR A 285 11.98 12.32 -3.53
N PHE A 286 13.08 11.80 -4.07
CA PHE A 286 14.27 11.47 -3.32
C PHE A 286 15.44 12.32 -3.79
N THR A 287 16.22 12.81 -2.83
CA THR A 287 17.50 13.47 -3.13
C THR A 287 18.48 12.46 -3.75
N PRO A 288 19.54 12.92 -4.45
CA PRO A 288 20.58 12.01 -4.97
C PRO A 288 21.28 11.16 -3.91
N LYS A 289 21.18 11.55 -2.62
CA LYS A 289 21.71 10.87 -1.44
C LYS A 289 20.70 9.91 -0.79
N TYR A 290 19.60 9.57 -1.45
CA TYR A 290 18.55 8.67 -0.93
C TYR A 290 17.73 9.23 0.24
N ALA A 291 17.94 10.49 0.64
CA ALA A 291 17.05 11.15 1.60
C ALA A 291 15.73 11.56 0.92
N LYS A 292 14.59 11.32 1.58
CA LYS A 292 13.27 11.85 1.17
C LYS A 292 13.36 13.37 1.08
N CYS A 293 12.90 13.94 -0.04
CA CYS A 293 13.02 15.37 -0.32
C CYS A 293 11.68 16.09 -0.14
N MET A 294 10.63 15.58 -0.79
CA MET A 294 9.32 16.21 -0.78
C MET A 294 8.24 15.15 -0.95
N VAL A 295 7.16 15.32 -0.19
CA VAL A 295 5.90 14.59 -0.36
C VAL A 295 4.85 15.58 -0.86
N ALA A 296 4.23 15.31 -2.00
CA ALA A 296 3.05 16.02 -2.46
C ALA A 296 1.80 15.16 -2.29
N ASN A 297 0.71 15.78 -1.86
CA ASN A 297 -0.60 15.15 -1.71
C ASN A 297 -1.55 15.69 -2.80
N HIS A 298 -2.04 14.80 -3.66
CA HIS A 298 -2.97 15.06 -4.76
C HIS A 298 -4.31 14.35 -4.55
N SER A 299 -4.60 13.90 -3.32
CA SER A 299 -5.82 13.19 -2.97
C SER A 299 -7.07 13.92 -3.41
N ARG A 300 -8.08 13.13 -3.80
CA ARG A 300 -9.30 13.65 -4.44
C ARG A 300 -10.48 12.71 -4.26
N ILE A 301 -11.66 13.26 -4.47
CA ILE A 301 -12.92 12.54 -4.61
C ILE A 301 -13.07 12.16 -6.08
N PRO A 302 -13.07 10.87 -6.44
CA PRO A 302 -13.32 10.42 -7.81
C PRO A 302 -14.79 10.58 -8.19
N GLY A 303 -15.08 10.95 -9.45
CA GLY A 303 -16.44 10.96 -9.99
C GLY A 303 -17.24 12.29 -10.02
N PRO A 304 -16.90 13.41 -9.32
CA PRO A 304 -17.64 14.65 -9.49
C PRO A 304 -17.58 15.16 -10.94
N LYS A 305 -18.72 15.24 -11.62
CA LYS A 305 -18.84 15.66 -13.01
C LYS A 305 -18.73 17.18 -13.20
N ASN A 306 -18.93 17.93 -12.13
CA ASN A 306 -18.85 19.39 -12.13
C ASN A 306 -18.60 19.94 -10.71
N GLN A 307 -18.29 21.23 -10.63
CA GLN A 307 -17.96 21.91 -9.38
C GLN A 307 -19.11 21.92 -8.36
N THR A 308 -20.37 21.97 -8.82
CA THR A 308 -21.54 21.92 -7.93
C THR A 308 -21.66 20.57 -7.26
N GLN A 309 -21.52 19.48 -8.02
CA GLN A 309 -21.51 18.12 -7.48
C GLN A 309 -20.33 17.92 -6.53
N ALA A 310 -19.14 18.39 -6.89
CA ALA A 310 -17.95 18.33 -6.03
C ALA A 310 -18.20 19.04 -4.68
N THR A 311 -18.80 20.23 -4.73
CA THR A 311 -19.13 21.01 -3.52
C THR A 311 -20.16 20.29 -2.65
N SER A 312 -21.19 19.71 -3.26
CA SER A 312 -22.20 18.91 -2.54
C SER A 312 -21.58 17.71 -1.84
N ILE A 313 -20.67 16.99 -2.51
CA ILE A 313 -20.00 15.82 -1.94
C ILE A 313 -19.09 16.24 -0.79
N ILE A 314 -18.30 17.31 -0.95
CA ILE A 314 -17.45 17.84 0.11
C ILE A 314 -18.29 18.23 1.33
N HIS A 315 -19.46 18.84 1.13
CA HIS A 315 -20.39 19.16 2.21
C HIS A 315 -20.97 17.91 2.87
N GLU A 316 -21.32 16.87 2.11
CA GLU A 316 -21.79 15.59 2.68
C GLU A 316 -20.71 14.92 3.54
N ILE A 317 -19.47 14.85 3.07
CA ILE A 317 -18.34 14.28 3.80
C ILE A 317 -18.07 15.07 5.09
N SER A 318 -18.12 16.41 5.03
CA SER A 318 -17.86 17.25 6.21
C SER A 318 -18.99 17.20 7.25
N THR A 319 -20.22 16.88 6.84
CA THR A 319 -21.38 16.79 7.75
C THR A 319 -21.62 15.40 8.33
N GLN A 320 -21.16 14.32 7.68
CA GLN A 320 -21.11 12.97 8.26
C GLN A 320 -20.06 12.82 9.39
N SER A 321 -19.33 13.90 9.70
CA SER A 321 -18.26 13.93 10.70
C SER A 321 -18.69 14.44 12.09
N ILE A 322 -20.01 14.52 12.38
CA ILE A 322 -20.58 14.95 13.66
C ILE A 322 -21.37 13.80 14.30
#